data_AF-A0A834V1X7-F1
#
_entry.id   AF-A0A834V1X7-F1
#
_cell.length_a   1.000
_cell.length_b   1.000
_cell.length_c   1.000
_cell.angle_alpha   90.00
_cell.angle_beta   90.00
_cell.angle_gamma   90.00
#
_symmetry.space_group_name_H-M   'P 1'
#
loop_
_entity.id
_entity.type
_entity.pdbx_description
1 polymer ?
#
loop_
_entity_poly.entity_id
_entity_poly.type
_entity_poly.pdbx_seq_one_letter_code
_entity_poly.pdbx_strand_id
1 'polypeptide(L)'
;MGGKIAKDKLPDFSWELHISELKVQLKSNVIPIGYIKKGIFYHRALLFKALADKIGLGCSLVRGEYGRAWNEVKLVNESRKGLTGGLPLPEVYIVDLMFHPGALLKLQSREADLYRFL
;
A
#
# COMPACT_ATOMS: atom_id res chain seq x y z
N MET A 1 -6.07 10.90 0.14
CA MET A 1 -4.83 10.13 -0.14
C MET A 1 -5.00 9.38 -1.46
N GLY A 2 -4.22 9.66 -2.51
CA GLY A 2 -4.46 9.00 -3.81
C GLY A 2 -3.51 9.37 -4.96
N GLY A 3 -2.88 10.56 -4.93
CA GLY A 3 -1.95 10.98 -5.97
C GLY A 3 -0.57 10.33 -5.89
N LYS A 4 0.21 10.46 -6.99
CA LYS A 4 1.64 10.17 -6.99
C LYS A 4 2.36 11.12 -6.04
N ILE A 5 3.27 10.61 -5.22
CA ILE A 5 4.15 11.39 -4.37
C ILE A 5 5.55 11.24 -4.92
N ALA A 6 6.21 12.35 -5.22
CA ALA A 6 7.61 12.35 -5.64
C ALA A 6 8.50 12.02 -4.42
N LYS A 7 9.58 11.26 -4.63
CA LYS A 7 10.45 10.76 -3.53
C LYS A 7 11.03 11.91 -2.69
N ASP A 8 11.36 13.00 -3.36
CA ASP A 8 11.88 14.26 -2.81
C ASP A 8 10.88 14.99 -1.91
N LYS A 9 9.57 14.79 -2.07
CA LYS A 9 8.53 15.50 -1.32
C LYS A 9 8.00 14.72 -0.10
N LEU A 10 8.56 13.55 0.19
CA LEU A 10 8.19 12.77 1.38
C LEU A 10 8.46 13.52 2.70
N PRO A 11 9.62 14.20 2.89
CA PRO A 11 9.91 14.94 4.11
C PRO A 11 9.03 16.19 4.27
N ASP A 12 8.66 16.84 3.15
CA ASP A 12 7.80 18.03 3.14
C ASP A 12 6.34 17.71 3.50
N PHE A 13 6.02 16.43 3.60
CA PHE A 13 4.67 15.98 3.86
C PHE A 13 4.38 16.07 5.36
N SER A 14 3.83 17.21 5.80
CA SER A 14 3.42 17.47 7.20
C SER A 14 2.19 16.63 7.62
N TRP A 15 2.29 15.31 7.50
CA TRP A 15 1.24 14.37 7.87
C TRP A 15 1.00 14.41 9.39
N GLU A 16 2.05 14.56 10.20
CA GLU A 16 1.94 14.64 11.66
C GLU A 16 1.09 15.84 12.11
N LEU A 17 1.29 17.00 11.48
CA LEU A 17 0.50 18.19 11.74
C LEU A 17 -0.97 17.94 11.37
N HIS A 18 -1.21 17.37 10.18
CA HIS A 18 -2.55 17.02 9.73
C HIS A 18 -3.27 16.03 10.67
N ILE A 19 -2.55 15.01 11.16
CA ILE A 19 -3.06 14.05 12.15
C ILE A 19 -3.37 14.76 13.47
N SER A 20 -2.51 15.68 13.91
CA SER A 20 -2.69 16.43 15.16
C SER A 20 -3.92 17.34 15.09
N GLU A 21 -4.12 18.04 13.97
CA GLU A 21 -5.34 18.83 13.70
C GLU A 21 -6.60 17.96 13.78
N LEU A 22 -6.58 16.78 13.16
CA LEU A 22 -7.71 15.85 13.19
C LEU A 22 -8.02 15.35 14.62
N LYS A 23 -6.99 15.07 15.43
CA LYS A 23 -7.19 14.67 16.84
C LYS A 23 -7.90 15.75 17.65
N VAL A 24 -7.48 17.01 17.47
CA VAL A 24 -8.10 18.16 18.15
C VAL A 24 -9.55 18.36 17.68
N GLN A 25 -9.79 18.31 16.37
CA GLN A 25 -11.13 18.46 15.79
C GLN A 25 -12.10 17.37 16.26
N LEU A 26 -11.64 16.11 16.32
CA LEU A 26 -12.44 14.97 16.74
C LEU A 26 -12.48 14.79 18.27
N LYS A 27 -11.64 15.54 19.02
CA LYS A 27 -11.40 15.35 20.46
C LYS A 27 -11.09 13.89 20.82
N SER A 28 -10.32 13.22 19.96
CA SER A 28 -10.04 11.79 20.06
C SER A 28 -8.67 11.44 19.48
N ASN A 29 -8.01 10.43 20.07
CA ASN A 29 -6.80 9.84 19.50
C ASN A 29 -7.10 8.82 18.40
N VAL A 30 -8.36 8.41 18.24
CA VAL A 30 -8.81 7.49 17.20
C VAL A 30 -9.28 8.31 16.00
N ILE A 31 -8.56 8.19 14.88
CA ILE A 31 -8.88 8.89 13.62
C ILE A 31 -9.40 7.87 12.61
N PRO A 32 -10.63 8.04 12.10
CA PRO A 32 -11.12 7.24 10.98
C PRO A 32 -10.24 7.43 9.74
N ILE A 33 -9.83 6.34 9.10
CA ILE A 33 -8.88 6.36 7.96
C ILE A 33 -9.35 7.25 6.79
N GLY A 34 -10.67 7.41 6.61
CA GLY A 34 -11.26 8.24 5.56
C GLY A 34 -11.08 9.75 5.77
N TYR A 35 -10.75 10.20 6.98
CA TYR A 35 -10.55 11.63 7.29
C TYR A 35 -9.12 12.09 6.93
N ILE A 36 -8.19 11.14 6.82
CA ILE A 36 -6.79 11.42 6.53
C ILE A 36 -6.67 11.82 5.05
N LYS A 37 -6.34 13.07 4.78
CA LYS A 37 -6.10 13.60 3.44
C LYS A 37 -4.64 13.46 3.05
N LYS A 38 -3.73 13.70 4.01
CA LYS A 38 -2.28 13.59 3.91
C LYS A 38 -1.79 12.35 4.67
N GLY A 39 -1.46 11.27 3.97
CA GLY A 39 -0.86 10.08 4.57
C GLY A 39 0.36 9.55 3.81
N ILE A 40 1.28 8.96 4.57
CA ILE A 40 2.46 8.23 4.09
C ILE A 40 2.15 6.73 3.83
N PHE A 41 3.20 5.92 3.64
CA PHE A 41 3.12 4.47 3.37
C PHE A 41 2.05 3.73 4.17
N TYR A 42 2.12 3.74 5.50
CA TYR A 42 1.20 2.95 6.31
C TYR A 42 -0.26 3.41 6.25
N HIS A 43 -0.52 4.72 6.18
CA HIS A 43 -1.88 5.25 6.05
C HIS A 43 -2.51 4.78 4.74
N ARG A 44 -1.74 4.85 3.64
CA ARG A 44 -2.21 4.41 2.33
C ARG A 44 -2.39 2.90 2.27
N ALA A 45 -1.47 2.14 2.86
CA ALA A 45 -1.56 0.69 2.89
C ALA A 45 -2.76 0.19 3.73
N LEU A 46 -3.06 0.85 4.86
CA LEU A 46 -4.25 0.59 5.66
C LEU A 46 -5.53 0.87 4.88
N LEU A 47 -5.61 2.03 4.21
CA LEU A 47 -6.77 2.38 3.40
C LEU A 47 -6.98 1.37 2.27
N PHE A 48 -5.91 1.02 1.54
CA PHE A 48 -5.98 0.05 0.45
C PHE A 48 -6.43 -1.33 0.96
N LYS A 49 -5.88 -1.82 2.06
CA LYS A 49 -6.31 -3.08 2.67
C LYS A 49 -7.79 -3.07 3.01
N ALA A 50 -8.28 -2.00 3.65
CA ALA A 50 -9.69 -1.87 4.00
C ALA A 50 -10.60 -1.88 2.75
N LEU A 51 -10.17 -1.23 1.66
CA LEU A 51 -10.90 -1.24 0.38
C LEU A 51 -10.85 -2.60 -0.31
N ALA A 52 -9.69 -3.26 -0.32
CA ALA A 52 -9.50 -4.59 -0.88
C ALA A 52 -10.40 -5.63 -0.19
N ASP A 53 -10.49 -5.56 1.14
CA ASP A 53 -11.34 -6.46 1.93
C ASP A 53 -12.83 -6.27 1.64
N LYS A 54 -13.25 -5.03 1.35
CA LYS A 54 -14.64 -4.73 1.00
C LYS A 54 -15.07 -5.34 -0.33
N ILE A 55 -14.15 -5.54 -1.26
CA ILE A 55 -14.40 -6.17 -2.56
C ILE A 55 -14.00 -7.65 -2.61
N GLY A 56 -13.54 -8.23 -1.50
CA GLY A 56 -13.12 -9.62 -1.43
C GLY A 56 -11.79 -9.92 -2.14
N LEU A 57 -10.93 -8.91 -2.34
CA LEU A 57 -9.64 -9.09 -2.98
C LEU A 57 -8.61 -9.65 -1.99
N GLY A 58 -7.94 -10.74 -2.37
CA GLY A 58 -6.89 -11.39 -1.58
C GLY A 58 -5.66 -10.50 -1.42
N CYS A 59 -5.64 -9.71 -0.34
CA CYS A 59 -4.60 -8.74 -0.02
C CYS A 59 -4.06 -8.98 1.40
N SER A 60 -2.75 -8.93 1.58
CA SER A 60 -2.09 -8.89 2.89
C SER A 60 -1.58 -7.48 3.17
N LEU A 61 -1.68 -7.01 4.41
CA LEU A 61 -1.02 -5.79 4.87
C LEU A 61 0.24 -6.20 5.61
N VAL A 62 1.41 -5.78 5.11
CA VAL A 62 2.70 -6.09 5.72
C VAL A 62 3.25 -4.82 6.36
N ARG A 63 3.55 -4.91 7.66
CA ARG A 63 4.20 -3.84 8.41
C ARG A 63 5.72 -4.02 8.32
N GLY A 64 6.39 -3.01 7.80
CA GLY A 64 7.84 -2.89 7.84
C GLY A 64 8.30 -2.02 9.02
N GLU A 65 9.54 -1.55 8.93
CA GLU A 65 10.17 -0.70 9.93
C GLU A 65 9.94 0.80 9.64
N TYR A 66 10.21 1.67 10.62
CA TYR A 66 10.21 3.14 10.45
C TYR A 66 8.97 3.74 9.76
N GLY A 67 7.77 3.27 10.12
CA GLY A 67 6.53 3.77 9.51
C GLY A 67 6.29 3.28 8.09
N ARG A 68 6.94 2.19 7.67
CA ARG A 68 6.68 1.54 6.39
C ARG A 68 5.63 0.47 6.52
N ALA A 69 4.75 0.41 5.54
CA ALA A 69 3.88 -0.71 5.31
C ALA A 69 3.50 -0.75 3.84
N TRP A 70 3.15 -1.93 3.35
CA TRP A 70 2.74 -2.16 1.98
C TRP A 70 1.69 -3.25 1.91
N ASN A 71 1.09 -3.39 0.73
CA ASN A 71 0.11 -4.42 0.45
C ASN A 71 0.65 -5.44 -0.52
N GLU A 72 0.45 -6.71 -0.20
CA GLU A 72 0.80 -7.83 -1.05
C GLU A 72 -0.47 -8.48 -1.59
N VAL A 73 -0.57 -8.63 -2.91
CA VAL A 73 -1.71 -9.26 -3.59
C VAL A 73 -1.27 -10.53 -4.29
N LYS A 74 -2.10 -11.56 -4.23
CA LYS A 74 -1.87 -12.83 -4.94
C LYS A 74 -2.64 -12.81 -6.25
N LEU A 75 -1.93 -12.95 -7.35
CA LEU A 75 -2.52 -12.96 -8.69
C LEU A 75 -2.16 -14.27 -9.40
N VAL A 76 -3.14 -14.85 -10.10
CA VAL A 76 -2.93 -16.03 -10.93
C VAL A 76 -2.69 -15.56 -12.35
N ASN A 77 -1.52 -15.87 -12.91
CA ASN A 77 -1.20 -15.50 -14.28
C ASN A 77 -1.84 -16.49 -15.25
N GLU A 78 -2.97 -16.12 -15.84
CA GLU A 78 -3.70 -16.96 -16.80
C GLU A 78 -2.91 -17.27 -18.07
N SER A 79 -1.89 -16.48 -18.41
CA SER A 79 -1.03 -16.72 -19.57
C SER A 79 -0.17 -17.98 -19.44
N ARG A 80 0.00 -18.52 -18.22
CA ARG A 80 0.78 -19.74 -17.93
C ARG A 80 -0.07 -21.01 -17.93
N LYS A 81 -1.38 -20.89 -18.15
CA LYS A 81 -2.39 -21.96 -18.08
C LYS A 81 -2.22 -23.06 -19.15
N GLY A 82 -1.24 -22.93 -20.06
CA GLY A 82 -1.00 -23.87 -21.17
C GLY A 82 0.39 -24.51 -21.27
N LEU A 83 1.39 -24.14 -20.45
CA LEU A 83 2.76 -24.70 -20.59
C LEU A 83 3.02 -25.92 -19.70
N THR A 84 2.28 -26.08 -18.62
CA THR A 84 2.39 -27.20 -17.69
C THR A 84 0.96 -27.60 -17.38
N GLY A 85 0.54 -28.84 -17.62
CA GLY A 85 -0.85 -29.32 -17.44
C GLY A 85 -1.41 -29.26 -16.01
N GLY A 86 -0.89 -28.39 -15.14
CA GLY A 86 -1.36 -28.09 -13.79
C GLY A 86 -1.82 -26.64 -13.63
N LEU A 87 -2.51 -26.35 -12.52
CA LEU A 87 -2.98 -25.00 -12.21
C LEU A 87 -1.78 -24.02 -12.08
N PRO A 88 -1.86 -22.82 -12.70
CA PRO A 88 -0.83 -21.80 -12.54
C PRO A 88 -0.66 -21.41 -11.07
N LEU A 89 0.58 -21.46 -10.57
CA LEU A 89 0.89 -21.07 -9.20
C LEU A 89 0.61 -19.57 -9.00
N PRO A 90 -0.04 -19.17 -7.90
CA PRO A 90 -0.25 -17.76 -7.58
C PRO A 90 1.09 -17.04 -7.39
N GLU A 91 1.27 -15.91 -8.08
CA GLU A 91 2.41 -15.01 -7.89
C GLU A 91 2.01 -13.88 -6.93
N VAL A 92 2.96 -13.45 -6.10
CA VAL A 92 2.74 -12.36 -5.12
C VAL A 92 3.32 -11.07 -5.68
N TYR A 93 2.57 -9.98 -5.55
CA TYR A 93 2.96 -8.65 -5.98
C TYR A 93 2.77 -7.64 -4.86
N ILE A 94 3.69 -6.69 -4.74
CA ILE A 94 3.51 -5.50 -3.91
C ILE A 94 2.77 -4.44 -4.73
N VAL A 95 1.75 -3.81 -4.13
CA VAL A 95 1.07 -2.68 -4.74
C VAL A 95 1.83 -1.39 -4.39
N ASP A 96 2.37 -0.72 -5.41
CA ASP A 96 2.90 0.64 -5.22
C ASP A 96 1.73 1.59 -4.99
N LEU A 97 1.69 2.17 -3.79
CA LEU A 97 0.69 3.15 -3.39
C LEU A 97 1.29 4.54 -3.23
N MET A 98 2.60 4.73 -3.43
CA MET A 98 3.29 5.99 -3.16
C MET A 98 3.74 6.68 -4.45
N PHE A 99 4.56 6.04 -5.27
CA PHE A 99 5.27 6.65 -6.39
C PHE A 99 4.49 6.47 -7.70
N HIS A 100 4.02 5.25 -7.95
CA HIS A 100 3.15 4.89 -9.06
C HIS A 100 1.91 4.15 -8.56
N PRO A 101 0.91 4.86 -8.01
CA PRO A 101 -0.31 4.26 -7.46
C PRO A 101 -0.95 3.26 -8.43
N GLY A 102 -1.08 2.01 -7.98
CA GLY A 102 -1.67 0.90 -8.73
C GLY A 102 -0.67 0.06 -9.54
N ALA A 103 0.61 0.42 -9.60
CA ALA A 103 1.63 -0.43 -10.20
C ALA A 103 1.87 -1.67 -9.33
N LEU A 104 2.04 -2.83 -9.98
CA LEU A 104 2.29 -4.11 -9.35
C LEU A 104 3.77 -4.46 -9.46
N LEU A 105 4.45 -4.53 -8.33
CA LEU A 105 5.86 -4.88 -8.24
C LEU A 105 5.96 -6.36 -7.88
N LYS A 106 6.56 -7.17 -8.75
CA LYS A 106 6.72 -8.60 -8.50
C LYS A 106 7.54 -8.80 -7.22
N LEU A 107 7.07 -9.65 -6.30
CA LEU A 107 7.84 -9.96 -5.09
C LEU A 107 9.22 -10.53 -5.49
N GLN A 108 10.28 -10.15 -4.77
CA GLN A 108 11.69 -10.48 -5.08
C GLN A 108 12.29 -9.77 -6.31
N SER A 109 11.56 -8.83 -6.92
CA SER A 109 12.16 -7.90 -7.89
C SER A 109 12.95 -6.81 -7.17
N ARG A 110 13.92 -6.22 -7.88
CA ARG A 110 14.71 -5.08 -7.36
C ARG A 110 13.80 -3.91 -7.00
N GLU A 111 12.75 -3.67 -7.77
CA GLU A 111 11.77 -2.62 -7.53
C GLU A 111 10.97 -2.85 -6.24
N ALA A 112 10.57 -4.09 -5.98
CA ALA A 112 9.89 -4.48 -4.75
C ALA A 112 10.81 -4.30 -3.53
N ASP A 113 12.08 -4.67 -3.63
CA ASP A 113 13.05 -4.49 -2.55
C ASP A 113 13.28 -3.01 -2.26
N LEU A 114 13.49 -2.22 -3.31
CA LEU A 114 13.59 -0.77 -3.17
C LEU A 114 12.31 -0.19 -2.53
N TYR A 115 11.12 -0.64 -2.90
CA TYR A 115 9.89 -0.15 -2.27
C TYR A 115 9.82 -0.47 -0.77
N ARG A 116 10.33 -1.64 -0.36
CA ARG A 116 10.38 -2.07 1.05
C ARG A 116 11.43 -1.31 1.86
N PHE A 117 12.59 -1.02 1.27
CA PHE A 117 13.78 -0.55 1.98
C PHE A 117 14.30 0.85 1.61
N LEU A 118 13.71 1.54 0.62
CA LEU A 118 13.97 2.97 0.33
C LEU A 118 13.80 3.82 1.58
#